data_AF-A0A2J4YG83-F1
#
_entry.id   AF-A0A2J4YG83-F1
#
_cell.length_a   1.000
_cell.length_b   1.000
_cell.length_c   1.000
_cell.angle_alpha   90.00
_cell.angle_beta   90.00
_cell.angle_gamma   90.00
#
_symmetry.space_group_name_H-M   'P 1'
#
loop_
_entity.id
_entity.type
_entity.pdbx_description
1 polymer ?
#
loop_
_entity_poly.entity_id
_entity_poly.type
_entity_poly.pdbx_seq_one_letter_code
_entity_poly.pdbx_strand_id
1 'polypeptide(L)'
;MKRTGIWLALALGLASHGVMAKTLNVVSSFSVLGDMVQQIGGEHVHVDTLVGPDGDPHTFEPSPKDSALLNNADVVVVNGLGLEGWLDRLIKASGFKGELVVASRGVKTHTLEEDGATVT
;
A
#
# COMPACT_ATOMS: atom_id res chain seq x y z
N MET A 1 -18.64 20.92 50.17
CA MET A 1 -19.13 20.95 48.77
C MET A 1 -18.05 21.21 47.70
N LYS A 2 -16.81 21.60 48.04
CA LYS A 2 -15.75 21.91 47.04
C LYS A 2 -14.79 20.76 46.70
N ARG A 3 -14.79 19.67 47.48
CA ARG A 3 -13.84 18.55 47.33
C ARG A 3 -14.30 17.49 46.33
N THR A 4 -15.60 17.39 46.07
CA THR A 4 -16.20 16.40 45.15
C THR A 4 -15.96 16.75 43.67
N GLY A 5 -15.89 18.04 43.32
CA GLY A 5 -15.59 18.46 41.94
C GLY A 5 -14.15 18.18 41.48
N ILE A 6 -13.20 18.14 42.42
CA ILE A 6 -11.78 17.89 42.13
C ILE A 6 -11.55 16.41 41.76
N TRP A 7 -12.25 15.48 42.40
CA TRP A 7 -12.15 14.05 42.09
C TRP A 7 -12.78 13.68 40.74
N LEU A 8 -13.83 14.39 40.32
CA LEU A 8 -14.48 14.15 39.02
C LEU A 8 -13.61 14.63 37.84
N ALA A 9 -12.90 15.76 38.01
CA ALA A 9 -11.95 16.26 37.01
C ALA A 9 -10.71 15.35 36.86
N LEU A 10 -10.25 14.75 37.96
CA LEU A 10 -9.12 13.82 37.94
C LEU A 10 -9.46 12.48 37.26
N ALA A 11 -10.71 12.01 37.39
CA ALA A 11 -11.19 10.79 36.73
C ALA A 11 -11.37 10.96 35.21
N LEU A 12 -11.71 12.16 34.74
CA LEU A 12 -11.85 12.44 33.30
C LEU A 12 -10.49 12.57 32.58
N GLY A 13 -9.45 13.04 33.27
CA GLY A 13 -8.10 13.19 32.71
C GLY A 13 -7.34 11.88 32.50
N LEU A 14 -7.77 10.79 33.16
CA LEU A 14 -7.17 9.46 33.03
C LEU A 14 -7.81 8.61 31.91
N ALA A 15 -8.88 9.09 31.28
CA ALA A 15 -9.60 8.34 30.23
C ALA A 15 -9.11 8.63 28.81
N SER A 16 -8.20 9.59 28.62
CA SER A 16 -7.54 9.85 27.33
C SER A 16 -6.46 8.80 27.08
N HIS A 17 -6.88 7.57 26.79
CA HIS A 17 -6.04 6.63 26.07
C HIS A 17 -5.80 7.23 24.69
N GLY A 18 -4.57 7.61 24.38
CA GLY A 18 -4.20 8.02 23.03
C GLY A 18 -4.60 6.90 22.07
N VAL A 19 -5.53 7.18 21.16
CA VAL A 19 -5.88 6.25 20.09
C VAL A 19 -4.66 6.23 19.15
N MET A 20 -3.81 5.23 19.32
CA MET A 20 -2.75 4.96 18.36
C MET A 20 -3.41 4.41 17.09
N ALA A 21 -3.18 5.09 15.97
CA ALA A 21 -3.63 4.60 14.68
C ALA A 21 -2.97 3.24 14.39
N LYS A 22 -3.73 2.31 13.82
CA LYS A 22 -3.22 1.01 13.38
C LYS A 22 -2.15 1.22 12.31
N THR A 23 -1.01 0.53 12.43
CA THR A 23 -0.02 0.39 11.35
C THR A 23 -0.66 -0.31 10.14
N LEU A 24 -0.54 0.28 8.95
CA LEU A 24 -1.13 -0.27 7.73
C LEU A 24 -0.25 -1.36 7.13
N ASN A 25 -0.86 -2.47 6.72
CA ASN A 25 -0.18 -3.47 5.88
C ASN A 25 -0.25 -2.99 4.43
N VAL A 26 0.90 -2.65 3.85
CA VAL A 26 1.01 -2.15 2.49
C VAL A 26 1.77 -3.15 1.63
N VAL A 27 1.19 -3.56 0.51
CA VAL A 27 1.86 -4.40 -0.48
C VAL A 27 2.24 -3.55 -1.67
N SER A 28 3.52 -3.46 -1.98
CA SER A 28 4.02 -2.78 -3.17
C SER A 28 4.29 -3.79 -4.29
N SER A 29 4.05 -3.39 -5.54
CA SER A 29 4.26 -4.30 -6.66
C SER A 29 5.72 -4.69 -6.86
N PHE A 30 6.66 -3.75 -6.72
CA PHE A 30 8.09 -4.01 -6.84
C PHE A 30 8.95 -3.13 -5.93
N SER A 31 10.22 -3.50 -5.80
CA SER A 31 11.14 -2.99 -4.78
C SER A 31 11.28 -1.46 -4.74
N VAL A 32 11.28 -0.77 -5.89
CA VAL A 32 11.39 0.70 -5.92
C VAL A 32 10.18 1.36 -5.28
N LEU A 33 8.96 0.89 -5.59
CA LEU A 33 7.76 1.40 -4.93
C LEU A 33 7.74 1.00 -3.45
N GLY A 34 8.22 -0.19 -3.11
CA GLY A 34 8.38 -0.62 -1.72
C GLY A 34 9.23 0.35 -0.90
N ASP A 35 10.38 0.76 -1.44
CA ASP A 35 11.24 1.76 -0.82
C ASP A 35 10.55 3.12 -0.67
N MET A 36 9.89 3.62 -1.73
CA MET A 36 9.16 4.88 -1.68
C MET A 36 8.06 4.87 -0.62
N VAL A 37 7.27 3.78 -0.55
CA VAL A 37 6.21 3.61 0.45
C VAL A 37 6.80 3.59 1.86
N GLN A 38 7.90 2.88 2.07
CA GLN A 38 8.56 2.82 3.37
C GLN A 38 9.11 4.18 3.81
N GLN A 39 9.70 4.95 2.88
CA GLN A 39 10.20 6.30 3.15
C GLN A 39 9.07 7.28 3.51
N ILE A 40 7.92 7.19 2.83
CA ILE A 40 6.76 8.06 3.08
C ILE A 40 6.02 7.65 4.36
N GLY A 41 5.76 6.36 4.53
CA GLY A 41 4.92 5.85 5.62
C GLY A 41 5.66 5.68 6.95
N GLY A 42 6.98 5.50 6.93
CA GLY A 42 7.79 5.34 8.14
C GLY A 42 7.28 4.22 9.06
N GLU A 43 7.11 4.53 10.34
CA GLU A 43 6.60 3.59 11.36
C GLU A 43 5.09 3.29 11.25
N HIS A 44 4.36 4.01 10.39
CA HIS A 44 2.92 3.84 10.22
C HIS A 44 2.56 2.76 9.20
N VAL A 45 3.55 2.17 8.53
CA VAL A 45 3.35 1.12 7.53
C VAL A 45 4.23 -0.10 7.81
N HIS A 46 3.70 -1.27 7.52
CA HIS A 46 4.47 -2.48 7.28
C HIS A 46 4.45 -2.75 5.78
N VAL A 47 5.62 -2.76 5.13
CA VAL A 47 5.72 -2.87 3.68
C VAL A 47 6.21 -4.24 3.27
N ASP A 48 5.37 -4.97 2.53
CA ASP A 48 5.76 -6.15 1.76
C ASP A 48 5.89 -5.77 0.28
N THR A 49 6.74 -6.49 -0.45
CA THR A 49 6.92 -6.31 -1.89
C THR A 49 6.74 -7.63 -2.63
N LEU A 50 5.98 -7.62 -3.72
CA LEU A 50 5.74 -8.82 -4.54
C LEU A 50 6.97 -9.19 -5.36
N VAL A 51 7.50 -8.22 -6.11
CA VAL A 51 8.72 -8.39 -6.91
C VAL A 51 9.90 -7.80 -6.14
N GLY A 52 10.71 -8.69 -5.57
CA GLY A 52 11.88 -8.31 -4.78
C GLY A 52 12.98 -7.58 -5.59
N PRO A 53 14.09 -7.22 -4.91
CA PRO A 53 15.28 -6.69 -5.59
C PRO A 53 15.73 -7.58 -6.75
N ASP A 54 16.22 -6.96 -7.82
CA ASP A 54 16.68 -7.61 -9.05
C ASP A 54 15.62 -8.42 -9.82
N GLY A 55 14.36 -8.42 -9.36
CA GLY A 55 13.24 -9.07 -10.05
C GLY A 55 12.65 -8.21 -11.16
N ASP A 56 12.18 -8.86 -12.23
CA ASP A 56 11.51 -8.21 -13.34
C ASP A 56 9.98 -8.10 -13.09
N PRO A 57 9.44 -6.87 -12.95
CA PRO A 57 8.02 -6.69 -12.71
C PRO A 57 7.13 -7.01 -13.92
N HIS A 58 7.68 -7.08 -15.13
CA HIS A 58 6.90 -7.38 -16.34
C HIS A 58 6.56 -8.88 -16.44
N THR A 59 7.48 -9.74 -16.03
CA THR A 59 7.42 -11.20 -16.23
C THR A 59 7.14 -11.99 -14.95
N PHE A 60 6.88 -11.31 -13.84
CA PHE A 60 6.58 -11.95 -12.57
C PHE A 60 5.35 -12.86 -12.63
N GLU A 61 5.46 -14.03 -12.00
CA GLU A 61 4.38 -15.01 -11.87
C GLU A 61 3.93 -15.11 -10.40
N PRO A 62 2.75 -14.56 -10.05
CA PRO A 62 2.26 -14.61 -8.69
C PRO A 62 2.02 -16.02 -8.17
N SER A 63 2.51 -16.28 -6.96
CA SER A 63 2.28 -17.50 -6.22
C SER A 63 0.99 -17.44 -5.38
N PRO A 64 0.50 -18.58 -4.87
CA PRO A 64 -0.60 -18.59 -3.89
C PRO A 64 -0.28 -17.78 -2.61
N LYS A 65 0.98 -17.69 -2.22
CA LYS A 65 1.42 -16.88 -1.07
C LYS A 65 1.18 -15.39 -1.34
N ASP A 66 1.44 -14.93 -2.56
CA ASP A 66 1.22 -13.54 -2.97
C ASP A 66 -0.27 -13.18 -2.97
N SER A 67 -1.12 -14.13 -3.35
CA SER A 67 -2.57 -13.99 -3.25
C SER A 67 -3.03 -13.83 -1.80
N ALA A 68 -2.50 -14.64 -0.88
CA ALA A 68 -2.79 -14.50 0.55
C ALA A 68 -2.23 -13.19 1.13
N LEU A 69 -1.08 -12.73 0.66
CA LEU A 69 -0.50 -11.45 1.05
C LEU A 69 -1.42 -10.29 0.65
N LEU A 70 -1.92 -10.26 -0.60
CA LEU A 70 -2.87 -9.25 -1.05
C LEU A 70 -4.19 -9.30 -0.28
N ASN A 71 -4.70 -10.50 0.03
CA ASN A 71 -5.93 -10.64 0.79
C ASN A 71 -5.88 -9.92 2.15
N ASN A 72 -4.70 -9.88 2.77
CA ASN A 72 -4.47 -9.28 4.10
C ASN A 72 -3.96 -7.82 4.05
N ALA A 73 -3.77 -7.26 2.86
CA ALA A 73 -3.28 -5.90 2.68
C ALA A 73 -4.40 -4.88 2.98
N ASP A 74 -4.03 -3.77 3.64
CA ASP A 74 -4.89 -2.60 3.78
C ASP A 74 -4.78 -1.72 2.51
N VAL A 75 -3.57 -1.65 1.92
CA VAL A 75 -3.26 -0.87 0.72
C VAL A 75 -2.38 -1.69 -0.22
N VAL A 76 -2.65 -1.60 -1.52
CA VAL A 76 -1.77 -2.10 -2.58
C VAL A 76 -1.28 -0.91 -3.41
N VAL A 77 0.04 -0.77 -3.57
CA VAL A 77 0.66 0.31 -4.36
C VAL A 77 1.31 -0.27 -5.60
N VAL A 78 0.85 0.19 -6.76
CA VAL A 78 1.32 -0.30 -8.07
C VAL A 78 1.73 0.85 -8.97
N ASN A 79 2.57 0.57 -9.96
CA ASN A 79 3.01 1.60 -10.89
C ASN A 79 1.86 2.01 -11.81
N GLY A 80 1.18 1.03 -12.40
CA GLY A 80 0.25 1.25 -13.51
C GLY A 80 1.00 1.35 -14.85
N LEU A 81 0.35 1.93 -15.86
CA LEU A 81 0.88 2.04 -17.23
C LEU A 81 1.25 0.68 -17.87
N GLY A 82 0.59 -0.40 -17.44
CA GLY A 82 0.83 -1.74 -17.98
C GLY A 82 2.10 -2.43 -17.47
N LEU A 83 2.82 -1.86 -16.49
CA LEU A 83 4.02 -2.48 -15.92
C LEU A 83 3.72 -3.87 -15.34
N GLU A 84 2.67 -3.96 -14.50
CA GLU A 84 2.27 -5.20 -13.83
C GLU A 84 1.14 -5.93 -14.55
N GLY A 85 1.38 -6.47 -15.76
CA GLY A 85 0.36 -7.16 -16.57
C GLY A 85 -0.33 -8.36 -15.91
N TRP A 86 0.22 -8.87 -14.80
CA TRP A 86 -0.31 -9.99 -14.01
C TRP A 86 -1.23 -9.55 -12.85
N LEU A 87 -1.22 -8.27 -12.47
CA LEU A 87 -1.80 -7.79 -11.21
C LEU A 87 -3.32 -7.96 -11.13
N ASP A 88 -4.05 -7.62 -12.19
CA ASP A 88 -5.52 -7.68 -12.18
C ASP A 88 -6.04 -9.10 -11.88
N ARG A 89 -5.34 -10.11 -12.40
CA ARG A 89 -5.66 -11.52 -12.11
C ARG A 89 -5.39 -11.86 -10.65
N LEU A 90 -4.29 -11.35 -10.09
CA LEU A 90 -3.93 -11.56 -8.68
C LEU A 90 -4.91 -10.86 -7.74
N ILE A 91 -5.30 -9.61 -8.00
CA ILE A 91 -6.31 -8.88 -7.21
C ILE A 91 -7.63 -9.65 -7.20
N LYS A 92 -8.09 -10.12 -8.37
CA LYS A 92 -9.31 -10.90 -8.48
C LYS A 92 -9.23 -12.23 -7.72
N ALA A 93 -8.09 -12.92 -7.81
CA ALA A 93 -7.89 -14.22 -7.16
C ALA A 93 -7.72 -14.13 -5.64
N SER A 94 -7.12 -13.04 -5.15
CA SER A 94 -6.87 -12.80 -3.72
C SER A 94 -8.12 -12.37 -2.96
N GLY A 95 -9.12 -11.81 -3.63
CA GLY A 95 -10.27 -11.21 -2.97
C GLY A 95 -9.91 -9.97 -2.15
N PHE A 96 -8.83 -9.28 -2.53
CA PHE A 96 -8.40 -8.01 -1.94
C PHE A 96 -9.56 -6.99 -1.93
N LYS A 97 -9.71 -6.27 -0.80
CA LYS A 97 -10.77 -5.26 -0.58
C LYS A 97 -10.23 -3.92 -0.08
N GLY A 98 -8.92 -3.78 0.05
CA GLY A 98 -8.29 -2.54 0.49
C GLY A 98 -8.19 -1.52 -0.62
N GLU A 99 -7.40 -0.47 -0.37
CA GLU A 99 -7.21 0.63 -1.32
C GLU A 99 -6.14 0.26 -2.36
N LEU A 100 -6.47 0.40 -3.65
CA LEU A 100 -5.51 0.27 -4.74
C LEU A 100 -5.01 1.65 -5.19
N VAL A 101 -3.73 1.92 -4.93
CA VAL A 101 -3.06 3.16 -5.30
C VAL A 101 -2.23 2.93 -6.57
N VAL A 102 -2.49 3.72 -7.60
CA VAL A 102 -1.70 3.76 -8.84
C VAL A 102 -0.74 4.94 -8.76
N ALA A 103 0.56 4.67 -8.58
CA ALA A 103 1.59 5.67 -8.32
C ALA A 103 1.78 6.65 -9.49
N SER A 104 1.58 6.19 -10.72
CA SER A 104 1.69 7.04 -11.92
C SER A 104 0.45 7.90 -12.19
N ARG A 105 -0.60 7.83 -11.36
CA ARG A 105 -1.82 8.61 -11.59
C ARG A 105 -1.51 10.11 -11.59
N GLY A 106 -1.80 10.77 -12.71
CA GLY A 106 -1.53 12.21 -12.90
C GLY A 106 -0.13 12.54 -13.39
N VAL A 107 0.74 11.55 -13.63
CA VAL A 107 2.03 11.74 -14.28
C VAL A 107 1.81 11.97 -15.77
N LYS A 108 2.46 13.00 -16.32
CA LYS A 108 2.49 13.24 -17.77
C LYS A 108 3.50 12.28 -18.41
N THR A 109 3.01 11.28 -19.14
CA THR A 109 3.86 10.34 -19.86
C THR A 109 4.49 10.97 -21.09
N HIS A 110 5.64 10.43 -21.48
CA HIS A 110 6.23 10.67 -22.79
C HIS A 110 5.74 9.61 -23.76
N THR A 111 5.60 9.97 -25.02
CA THR A 111 5.22 9.05 -26.09
C THR A 111 6.45 8.45 -26.75
N LEU A 112 6.44 7.15 -26.98
CA LEU A 112 7.37 6.46 -27.86
C LEU A 112 6.63 6.09 -29.16
N GLU A 113 7.34 6.05 -30.29
CA GLU A 113 6.83 5.38 -31.48
C GLU A 113 7.53 4.03 -31.63
N GLU A 114 6.76 2.96 -31.67
CA GLU A 114 7.23 1.59 -31.87
C GLU A 114 6.39 0.96 -32.99
N ASP A 115 7.06 0.46 -34.04
CA ASP A 115 6.43 -0.12 -35.24
C ASP A 115 5.32 0.74 -35.88
N GLY A 116 5.47 2.07 -35.83
CA GLY A 116 4.50 3.03 -36.38
C GLY A 116 3.25 3.24 -35.52
N ALA A 117 3.21 2.67 -34.33
CA ALA A 117 2.20 2.94 -33.31
C ALA A 117 2.78 3.82 -32.20
N THR A 118 1.98 4.78 -31.72
CA THR A 118 2.32 5.53 -30.51
C THR A 118 2.06 4.64 -29.30
N VAL A 119 3.11 4.39 -28.51
CA VAL A 119 3.06 3.68 -27.24
C VAL A 119 3.37 4.66 -26.11
N THR A 120 2.69 4.50 -24.98
CA THR A 120 2.84 5.33 -23.76
C THR A 120 3.15 4.47 -22.57
#